data_AF-A0ABD5SK63-F1
#
_entry.id   AF-A0ABD5SK63-F1
#
_cell.length_a   1.000
_cell.length_b   1.000
_cell.length_c   1.000
_cell.angle_alpha   90.00
_cell.angle_beta   90.00
_cell.angle_gamma   90.00
#
_symmetry.space_group_name_H-M   'P 1'
#
loop_
_entity.id
_entity.type
_entity.pdbx_description
1 polymer ?
#
loop_
_entity_poly.entity_id
_entity_poly.type
_entity_poly.pdbx_seq_one_letter_code
_entity_poly.pdbx_strand_id
1 'polypeptide(L)'
;MPLESETLTLEEAVADLEDEKEELADEMAQIHPDERTDENADYLKLGQQVGEIERYLGGLDWVRDEFGSDVEFSLSGLTTAETLEVNDRGNDLRSETITPTKSTNNIESIFWVAKGIDEAPFVDDDADYDAKCAAVRNLPRQMTDWLESRINDLSTVGNRNGGNFDELLQEKTEQYHQTSS
;
A
#
# COMPACT_ATOMS: atom_id res chain seq x y z
N MET A 1 16.86 2.64 -14.26
CA MET A 1 16.23 3.94 -13.92
C MET A 1 16.07 3.96 -12.42
N PRO A 2 16.29 5.10 -11.74
CA PRO A 2 15.93 5.19 -10.33
C PRO A 2 14.43 4.88 -10.19
N LEU A 3 14.05 4.17 -9.12
CA LEU A 3 12.63 3.98 -8.79
C LEU A 3 12.03 5.29 -8.33
N GLU A 4 10.70 5.33 -8.32
CA GLU A 4 9.98 6.53 -7.92
C GLU A 4 10.18 6.78 -6.41
N SER A 5 10.29 8.05 -6.06
CA SER A 5 10.22 8.54 -4.69
C SER A 5 9.13 9.58 -4.63
N GLU A 6 8.51 9.70 -3.48
CA GLU A 6 7.44 10.64 -3.24
C GLU A 6 7.59 11.24 -1.86
N THR A 7 7.31 12.55 -1.81
CA THR A 7 7.11 13.26 -0.57
C THR A 7 5.65 13.71 -0.55
N LEU A 8 4.94 13.39 0.53
CA LEU A 8 3.54 13.73 0.71
C LEU A 8 3.25 14.13 2.15
N THR A 9 2.40 15.13 2.31
CA THR A 9 1.87 15.51 3.63
C THR A 9 0.80 14.52 4.10
N LEU A 10 0.56 14.48 5.41
CA LEU A 10 -0.54 13.72 5.98
C LEU A 10 -1.90 14.13 5.40
N GLU A 11 -2.11 15.43 5.15
CA GLU A 11 -3.36 15.93 4.57
C GLU A 11 -3.55 15.45 3.13
N GLU A 12 -2.50 15.46 2.31
CA GLU A 12 -2.54 14.90 0.95
C GLU A 12 -2.82 13.39 0.98
N ALA A 13 -2.14 12.64 1.86
CA ALA A 13 -2.37 11.21 2.01
C ALA A 13 -3.81 10.86 2.38
N VAL A 14 -4.42 11.65 3.27
CA VAL A 14 -5.82 11.47 3.67
C VAL A 14 -6.76 11.86 2.54
N ALA A 15 -6.51 12.99 1.87
CA ALA A 15 -7.35 13.45 0.76
C ALA A 15 -7.37 12.44 -0.39
N ASP A 16 -6.21 11.92 -0.81
CA ASP A 16 -6.10 10.91 -1.87
C ASP A 16 -6.95 9.66 -1.56
N LEU A 17 -6.91 9.19 -0.31
CA LEU A 17 -7.68 8.03 0.13
C LEU A 17 -9.18 8.31 0.26
N GLU A 18 -9.55 9.53 0.67
CA GLU A 18 -10.95 9.95 0.74
C GLU A 18 -11.55 10.07 -0.67
N ASP A 19 -10.82 10.63 -1.62
CA ASP A 19 -11.20 10.72 -3.03
C ASP A 19 -11.37 9.31 -3.63
N GLU A 20 -10.40 8.40 -3.44
CA GLU A 20 -10.51 7.01 -3.91
C GLU A 20 -11.72 6.28 -3.29
N LYS A 21 -11.99 6.54 -2.00
CA LYS A 21 -13.18 5.98 -1.34
C LYS A 21 -14.48 6.51 -1.94
N GLU A 22 -14.54 7.79 -2.32
CA GLU A 22 -15.70 8.38 -2.99
C GLU A 22 -15.91 7.76 -4.38
N GLU A 23 -14.84 7.58 -5.16
CA GLU A 23 -14.89 6.91 -6.47
C GLU A 23 -15.42 5.47 -6.35
N LEU A 24 -14.90 4.68 -5.39
CA LEU A 24 -15.39 3.32 -5.15
C LEU A 24 -16.84 3.29 -4.66
N ALA A 25 -17.28 4.30 -3.90
CA ALA A 25 -18.67 4.42 -3.48
C ALA A 25 -19.60 4.69 -4.68
N ASP A 26 -19.17 5.53 -5.63
CA ASP A 26 -19.87 5.77 -6.88
C ASP A 26 -19.93 4.52 -7.76
N GLU A 27 -18.84 3.75 -7.86
CA GLU A 27 -18.84 2.46 -8.56
C GLU A 27 -19.81 1.46 -7.91
N MET A 28 -19.79 1.33 -6.59
CA MET A 28 -20.75 0.49 -5.87
C MET A 28 -22.20 0.96 -6.04
N ALA A 29 -22.43 2.26 -6.18
CA ALA A 29 -23.76 2.82 -6.38
C ALA A 29 -24.37 2.40 -7.73
N GLN A 30 -23.54 2.10 -8.74
CA GLN A 30 -23.96 1.62 -10.06
C GLN A 30 -24.45 0.16 -10.03
N ILE A 31 -24.03 -0.63 -9.03
CA ILE A 31 -24.52 -1.99 -8.81
C ILE A 31 -25.95 -1.94 -8.27
N HIS A 32 -26.86 -2.69 -8.89
CA HIS A 32 -28.25 -2.74 -8.48
C HIS A 32 -28.38 -3.17 -7.01
N PRO A 33 -29.23 -2.53 -6.18
CA PRO A 33 -29.29 -2.83 -4.74
C PRO A 33 -29.52 -4.31 -4.39
N ASP A 34 -30.32 -5.02 -5.18
CA ASP A 34 -30.58 -6.46 -4.97
C ASP A 34 -29.37 -7.36 -5.30
N GLU A 35 -28.39 -6.82 -6.04
CA GLU A 35 -27.15 -7.50 -6.42
C GLU A 35 -25.98 -7.14 -5.49
N ARG A 36 -26.20 -6.30 -4.48
CA ARG A 36 -25.18 -5.94 -3.47
C ARG A 36 -25.11 -7.01 -2.38
N THR A 37 -24.67 -8.19 -2.77
CA THR A 37 -24.55 -9.36 -1.90
C THR A 37 -23.16 -9.96 -2.01
N ASP A 38 -22.79 -10.81 -1.04
CA ASP A 38 -21.51 -11.52 -1.04
C ASP A 38 -21.34 -12.51 -2.22
N GLU A 39 -22.41 -12.76 -2.99
CA GLU A 39 -22.37 -13.59 -4.19
C GLU A 39 -21.97 -12.80 -5.44
N ASN A 40 -22.05 -11.46 -5.40
CA ASN A 40 -21.59 -10.59 -6.47
C ASN A 40 -20.10 -10.28 -6.30
N ALA A 41 -19.29 -10.80 -7.22
CA ALA A 41 -17.84 -10.65 -7.18
C ALA A 41 -17.38 -9.19 -7.25
N ASP A 42 -18.05 -8.35 -8.04
CA ASP A 42 -17.68 -6.94 -8.20
C ASP A 42 -18.00 -6.16 -6.91
N TYR A 43 -19.18 -6.38 -6.34
CA TYR A 43 -19.55 -5.78 -5.06
C TYR A 43 -18.60 -6.21 -3.93
N LEU A 44 -18.25 -7.50 -3.87
CA LEU A 44 -17.32 -8.02 -2.87
C LEU A 44 -15.91 -7.42 -3.04
N LYS A 45 -15.43 -7.28 -4.27
CA LYS A 45 -14.12 -6.68 -4.57
C LYS A 45 -14.08 -5.22 -4.13
N LEU A 46 -15.07 -4.42 -4.53
CA LEU A 46 -15.15 -3.00 -4.15
C LEU A 46 -15.26 -2.85 -2.62
N GLY A 47 -16.04 -3.71 -1.96
CA GLY A 47 -16.15 -3.71 -0.49
C GLY A 47 -14.83 -4.05 0.21
N GLN A 48 -14.01 -4.93 -0.36
CA GLN A 48 -12.66 -5.23 0.16
C GLN A 48 -11.74 -4.02 0.03
N GLN A 49 -11.76 -3.33 -1.13
CA GLN A 49 -10.95 -2.13 -1.37
C GLN A 49 -11.35 -1.00 -0.40
N VAL A 50 -12.64 -0.74 -0.21
CA VAL A 50 -13.09 0.25 0.78
C VAL A 50 -12.69 -0.13 2.20
N GLY A 51 -12.81 -1.40 2.57
CA GLY A 51 -12.38 -1.87 3.90
C GLY A 51 -10.86 -1.76 4.12
N GLU A 52 -10.07 -1.76 3.05
CA GLU A 52 -8.63 -1.50 3.07
C GLU A 52 -8.33 0.00 3.24
N ILE A 53 -8.99 0.86 2.45
CA ILE A 53 -8.87 2.32 2.60
C ILE A 53 -9.28 2.79 4.00
N GLU A 54 -10.39 2.30 4.56
CA GLU A 54 -10.82 2.67 5.91
C GLU A 54 -9.82 2.23 6.98
N ARG A 55 -9.13 1.10 6.74
CA ARG A 55 -8.03 0.66 7.61
C ARG A 55 -6.86 1.64 7.54
N TYR A 56 -6.47 2.08 6.34
CA TYR A 56 -5.39 3.04 6.13
C TYR A 56 -5.71 4.41 6.76
N LEU A 57 -6.92 4.92 6.54
CA LEU A 57 -7.38 6.15 7.18
C LEU A 57 -7.30 6.06 8.71
N GLY A 58 -7.63 4.91 9.31
CA GLY A 58 -7.46 4.69 10.74
C GLY A 58 -5.99 4.71 11.22
N GLY A 59 -5.05 4.31 10.36
CA GLY A 59 -3.60 4.42 10.64
C GLY A 59 -3.11 5.87 10.56
N LEU A 60 -3.58 6.61 9.56
CA LEU A 60 -3.26 8.03 9.38
C LEU A 60 -3.88 8.92 10.46
N ASP A 61 -5.07 8.58 10.94
CA ASP A 61 -5.71 9.25 12.08
C ASP A 61 -4.87 9.12 13.35
N TRP A 62 -4.30 7.94 13.60
CA TRP A 62 -3.36 7.76 14.70
C TRP A 62 -2.11 8.62 14.55
N VAL A 63 -1.56 8.75 13.34
CA VAL A 63 -0.40 9.65 13.12
C VAL A 63 -0.78 11.09 13.42
N ARG A 64 -1.96 11.52 12.97
CA ARG A 64 -2.48 12.87 13.25
C ARG A 64 -2.57 13.13 14.74
N ASP A 65 -3.06 12.17 15.51
CA ASP A 65 -3.22 12.27 16.97
C ASP A 65 -1.87 12.31 17.70
N GLU A 66 -0.88 11.53 17.26
CA GLU A 66 0.41 11.42 17.94
C GLU A 66 1.42 12.49 17.54
N PHE A 67 1.44 12.89 16.26
CA PHE A 67 2.47 13.76 15.69
C PHE A 67 1.93 15.10 15.16
N GLY A 68 0.61 15.26 15.06
CA GLY A 68 -0.05 16.44 14.51
C GLY A 68 -0.39 16.31 13.02
N SER A 69 -1.11 17.31 12.49
CA SER A 69 -1.57 17.32 11.09
C SER A 69 -0.52 17.79 10.09
N ASP A 70 0.46 18.57 10.55
CA ASP A 70 1.47 19.23 9.72
C ASP A 70 2.75 18.38 9.65
N VAL A 71 2.58 17.10 9.27
CA VAL A 71 3.67 16.13 9.14
C VAL A 71 3.76 15.63 7.71
N GLU A 72 4.97 15.24 7.32
CA GLU A 72 5.32 14.82 5.98
C GLU A 72 5.98 13.45 6.01
N PHE A 73 5.78 12.69 4.94
CA PHE A 73 6.44 11.42 4.69
C PHE A 73 7.25 11.54 3.41
N SER A 74 8.50 11.09 3.45
CA SER A 74 9.31 10.86 2.25
C SER A 74 9.56 9.36 2.10
N LEU A 75 9.05 8.79 1.01
CA LEU A 75 9.06 7.36 0.72
C LEU A 75 9.73 7.09 -0.61
N SER A 76 10.40 5.94 -0.71
CA SER A 76 11.05 5.47 -1.94
C SER A 76 10.73 4.03 -2.27
N GLY A 77 10.62 3.74 -3.56
CA GLY A 77 10.49 2.38 -4.07
C GLY A 77 11.79 1.59 -3.92
N LEU A 78 11.68 0.31 -3.57
CA LEU A 78 12.82 -0.59 -3.36
C LEU A 78 13.29 -1.21 -4.65
N THR A 79 14.60 -1.11 -4.91
CA THR A 79 15.23 -1.79 -6.04
C THR A 79 15.20 -3.31 -5.87
N THR A 80 15.42 -4.04 -6.95
CA THR A 80 15.56 -5.51 -6.88
C THR A 80 16.61 -5.95 -5.86
N ALA A 81 17.71 -5.20 -5.73
CA ALA A 81 18.76 -5.52 -4.76
C ALA A 81 18.27 -5.35 -3.32
N GLU A 82 17.54 -4.28 -3.04
CA GLU A 82 17.00 -3.99 -1.70
C GLU A 82 15.87 -4.94 -1.32
N THR A 83 15.03 -5.31 -2.28
CA THR A 83 14.02 -6.37 -2.11
C THR A 83 14.66 -7.71 -1.77
N LEU A 84 15.78 -8.07 -2.41
CA LEU A 84 16.52 -9.29 -2.06
C LEU A 84 17.12 -9.21 -0.66
N GLU A 85 17.67 -8.06 -0.27
CA GLU A 85 18.22 -7.84 1.07
C GLU A 85 17.14 -7.97 2.16
N VAL A 86 15.93 -7.43 1.93
CA VAL A 86 14.77 -7.58 2.83
C VAL A 86 14.40 -9.06 2.98
N ASN A 87 14.31 -9.79 1.87
CA ASN A 87 13.98 -11.22 1.87
C ASN A 87 15.05 -12.06 2.58
N ASP A 88 16.33 -11.78 2.33
CA ASP A 88 17.44 -12.48 2.96
C ASP A 88 17.41 -12.29 4.48
N ARG A 89 17.21 -11.04 4.96
CA ARG A 89 17.11 -10.74 6.39
C ARG A 89 15.87 -11.37 7.04
N GLY A 90 14.74 -11.41 6.33
CA GLY A 90 13.54 -12.13 6.76
C GLY A 90 13.78 -13.63 6.91
N ASN A 91 14.47 -14.24 5.95
CA ASN A 91 14.84 -15.65 5.97
C ASN A 91 15.86 -15.98 7.06
N ASP A 92 16.87 -15.13 7.26
CA ASP A 92 17.86 -15.29 8.32
C ASP A 92 17.19 -15.30 9.70
N LEU A 93 16.29 -14.34 9.97
CA LEU A 93 15.56 -14.30 11.24
C LEU A 93 14.61 -15.49 11.43
N ARG A 94 13.95 -15.96 10.37
CA ARG A 94 13.16 -17.20 10.42
C ARG A 94 14.04 -18.41 10.74
N SER A 95 15.25 -18.45 10.17
CA SER A 95 16.21 -19.53 10.39
C SER A 95 16.82 -19.52 11.80
N GLU A 96 16.98 -18.35 12.41
CA GLU A 96 17.41 -18.19 13.80
C GLU A 96 16.28 -18.49 14.80
N THR A 97 15.04 -18.22 14.41
CA THR A 97 13.84 -18.39 15.26
C THR A 97 13.20 -19.77 15.07
N ILE A 98 13.98 -20.85 15.23
CA ILE A 98 13.50 -22.26 15.23
C ILE A 98 12.70 -22.56 16.52
N THR A 99 11.72 -21.73 16.85
CA THR A 99 10.74 -21.98 17.90
C THR A 99 9.35 -21.72 17.31
N PRO A 100 8.46 -22.72 17.20
CA PRO A 100 7.15 -22.62 16.51
C PRO A 100 6.15 -21.61 17.10
N THR A 101 6.54 -20.84 18.11
CA THR A 101 5.64 -20.05 18.95
C THR A 101 5.78 -18.54 18.77
N LYS A 102 6.77 -18.05 18.01
CA LYS A 102 6.86 -16.63 17.63
C LYS A 102 6.38 -16.49 16.20
N SER A 103 5.20 -15.89 16.02
CA SER A 103 4.70 -15.53 14.70
C SER A 103 5.72 -14.60 14.03
N THR A 104 6.46 -15.12 13.05
CA THR A 104 7.31 -14.33 12.14
C THR A 104 6.50 -13.72 10.99
N ASN A 105 5.18 -13.95 10.98
CA ASN A 105 4.29 -13.33 10.01
C ASN A 105 4.39 -11.81 10.17
N ASN A 106 4.64 -11.11 9.07
CA ASN A 106 4.82 -9.65 8.98
C ASN A 106 6.19 -9.10 9.41
N ILE A 107 7.19 -9.95 9.66
CA ILE A 107 8.56 -9.45 9.92
C ILE A 107 9.18 -8.82 8.66
N GLU A 108 8.83 -9.35 7.49
CA GLU A 108 9.26 -8.83 6.18
C GLU A 108 8.67 -7.43 5.94
N SER A 109 7.40 -7.21 6.24
CA SER A 109 6.75 -5.89 6.13
C SER A 109 7.49 -4.80 6.93
N ILE A 110 8.02 -5.14 8.12
CA ILE A 110 8.81 -4.21 8.93
C ILE A 110 10.09 -3.80 8.19
N PHE A 111 10.82 -4.77 7.65
CA PHE A 111 12.06 -4.51 6.90
C PHE A 111 11.78 -3.76 5.60
N TRP A 112 10.72 -4.15 4.90
CA TRP A 112 10.25 -3.50 3.70
C TRP A 112 9.97 -2.01 3.94
N VAL A 113 9.12 -1.71 4.91
CA VAL A 113 8.75 -0.34 5.27
C VAL A 113 9.96 0.45 5.77
N ALA A 114 10.79 -0.14 6.64
CA ALA A 114 12.00 0.53 7.14
C ALA A 114 13.00 0.87 6.03
N LYS A 115 13.04 0.08 4.94
CA LYS A 115 13.93 0.32 3.80
C LYS A 115 13.38 1.39 2.86
N GLY A 116 12.06 1.46 2.68
CA GLY A 116 11.41 2.45 1.81
C GLY A 116 11.05 3.77 2.49
N ILE A 117 11.33 3.95 3.78
CA ILE A 117 11.21 5.26 4.46
C ILE A 117 12.53 6.01 4.30
N ASP A 118 12.48 7.17 3.65
CA ASP A 118 13.57 8.14 3.67
C ASP A 118 13.43 9.04 4.90
N GLU A 119 12.29 9.71 5.05
CA GLU A 119 11.94 10.60 6.17
C GLU A 119 10.51 10.32 6.65
N ALA A 120 10.27 10.33 7.96
CA ALA A 120 8.93 10.13 8.55
C ALA A 120 8.87 10.68 9.99
N PRO A 121 7.70 11.11 10.49
CA PRO A 121 7.58 11.79 11.79
C PRO A 121 7.94 10.92 13.00
N PHE A 122 7.96 9.59 12.83
CA PHE A 122 8.29 8.61 13.87
C PHE A 122 9.73 8.08 13.76
N VAL A 123 10.53 8.63 12.85
CA VAL A 123 11.93 8.25 12.60
C VAL A 123 12.82 9.49 12.74
N ASP A 124 13.91 9.37 13.50
CA ASP A 124 14.91 10.46 13.55
C ASP A 124 15.63 10.61 12.20
N ASP A 125 15.95 11.85 11.79
CA ASP A 125 16.57 12.14 10.48
C ASP A 125 17.87 11.33 10.21
N ASP A 126 18.65 11.05 11.25
CA ASP A 126 19.90 10.29 11.18
C ASP A 126 19.74 8.81 11.58
N ALA A 127 18.50 8.30 11.67
CA ALA A 127 18.23 6.93 12.07
C ALA A 127 18.81 5.93 11.06
N ASP A 128 19.64 5.02 11.57
CA ASP A 128 20.09 3.89 10.79
C ASP A 128 18.96 2.88 10.53
N TYR A 129 19.22 1.91 9.65
CA TYR A 129 18.21 0.94 9.25
C TYR A 129 17.64 0.12 10.42
N ASP A 130 18.45 -0.21 11.43
CA ASP A 130 17.97 -0.96 12.60
C ASP A 130 17.10 -0.10 13.50
N ALA A 131 17.41 1.20 13.65
CA ALA A 131 16.56 2.18 14.32
C ALA A 131 15.24 2.38 13.57
N LYS A 132 15.26 2.49 12.24
CA LYS A 132 14.05 2.52 11.40
C LYS A 132 13.18 1.28 11.62
N CYS A 133 13.78 0.08 11.63
CA CYS A 133 13.07 -1.17 11.93
C CYS A 133 12.45 -1.17 13.34
N ALA A 134 13.14 -0.61 14.33
CA ALA A 134 12.64 -0.51 15.69
C ALA A 134 11.46 0.48 15.80
N ALA A 135 11.51 1.61 15.08
CA ALA A 135 10.41 2.56 15.01
C ALA A 135 9.17 1.92 14.37
N VAL A 136 9.33 1.27 13.21
CA VAL A 136 8.24 0.60 12.48
C VAL A 136 7.56 -0.49 13.31
N ARG A 137 8.32 -1.22 14.15
CA ARG A 137 7.77 -2.23 15.07
C ARG A 137 6.79 -1.68 16.10
N ASN A 138 6.89 -0.40 16.43
CA ASN A 138 6.02 0.25 17.42
C ASN A 138 4.79 0.90 16.78
N LEU A 139 4.70 0.92 15.44
CA LEU A 139 3.54 1.48 14.75
C LEU A 139 2.31 0.58 14.88
N PRO A 140 1.10 1.17 14.87
CA PRO A 140 -0.12 0.41 14.64
C PRO A 140 -0.05 -0.35 13.32
N ARG A 141 -0.64 -1.55 13.28
CA ARG A 141 -0.61 -2.41 12.09
C ARG A 141 -1.15 -1.69 10.85
N GLN A 142 -2.22 -0.91 11.02
CA GLN A 142 -2.86 -0.12 9.97
C GLN A 142 -1.89 0.85 9.30
N MET A 143 -1.03 1.50 10.08
CA MET A 143 -0.04 2.43 9.56
C MET A 143 1.06 1.69 8.79
N THR A 144 1.51 0.54 9.32
CA THR A 144 2.47 -0.31 8.61
C THR A 144 1.91 -0.81 7.28
N ASP A 145 0.63 -1.21 7.26
CA ASP A 145 -0.03 -1.68 6.03
C ASP A 145 -0.10 -0.56 4.98
N TRP A 146 -0.46 0.67 5.38
CA TRP A 146 -0.50 1.82 4.47
C TRP A 146 0.88 2.15 3.89
N LEU A 147 1.92 2.22 4.74
CA LEU A 147 3.30 2.45 4.30
C LEU A 147 3.77 1.35 3.33
N GLU A 148 3.50 0.09 3.66
CA GLU A 148 3.87 -1.05 2.81
C GLU A 148 3.19 -0.96 1.44
N SER A 149 1.89 -0.64 1.41
CA SER A 149 1.15 -0.41 0.16
C SER A 149 1.79 0.70 -0.68
N ARG A 150 2.06 1.86 -0.09
CA ARG A 150 2.60 3.00 -0.83
C ARG A 150 4.00 2.74 -1.37
N ILE A 151 4.85 2.11 -0.56
CA ILE A 151 6.20 1.71 -0.97
C ILE A 151 6.14 0.65 -2.07
N ASN A 152 5.19 -0.29 -2.02
CA ASN A 152 4.98 -1.28 -3.09
C ASN A 152 4.60 -0.62 -4.42
N ASP A 153 3.75 0.41 -4.38
CA ASP A 153 3.37 1.16 -5.57
C ASP A 153 4.58 1.85 -6.21
N LEU A 154 5.41 2.52 -5.39
CA LEU A 154 6.65 3.18 -5.85
C LEU A 154 7.70 2.17 -6.36
N SER A 155 7.67 0.94 -5.86
CA SER A 155 8.57 -0.15 -6.27
C SER A 155 8.14 -0.81 -7.58
N THR A 156 6.89 -0.59 -8.02
CA THR A 156 6.29 -1.27 -9.17
C THR A 156 6.33 -0.38 -10.41
N VAL A 157 7.14 -0.77 -11.40
CA VAL A 157 7.26 -0.02 -12.66
C VAL A 157 5.93 -0.07 -13.43
N GLY A 158 5.29 1.09 -13.61
CA GLY A 158 4.09 1.26 -14.41
C GLY A 158 2.76 1.25 -13.62
N ASN A 159 2.80 1.21 -12.28
CA ASN A 159 1.58 1.11 -11.47
C ASN A 159 0.74 2.39 -11.44
N ARG A 160 1.36 3.57 -11.62
CA ARG A 160 0.65 4.86 -11.62
C ARG A 160 -0.15 5.18 -12.88
N ASN A 161 -0.07 4.35 -13.93
CA ASN A 161 -0.84 4.51 -15.17
C ASN A 161 -0.96 3.16 -15.87
N GLY A 162 -1.71 2.23 -15.28
CA GLY A 162 -2.12 0.96 -15.88
C GLY A 162 -3.02 1.09 -17.12
N GLY A 163 -2.92 2.19 -17.89
CA GLY A 163 -3.72 2.46 -19.09
C GLY A 163 -3.55 1.44 -20.22
N ASN A 164 -2.53 0.58 -20.16
CA ASN A 164 -2.32 -0.42 -21.22
C ASN A 164 -3.34 -1.58 -21.20
N PHE A 165 -3.97 -1.91 -20.06
CA PHE A 165 -4.90 -3.04 -20.05
C PHE A 165 -6.30 -2.63 -20.50
N ASP A 166 -6.82 -1.51 -20.00
CA ASP A 166 -8.15 -1.03 -20.41
C ASP A 166 -8.16 -0.56 -21.86
N GLU A 167 -7.11 0.10 -22.36
CA GLU A 167 -6.97 0.43 -23.78
C GLU A 167 -6.89 -0.84 -24.64
N LEU A 168 -6.15 -1.87 -24.19
CA LEU A 168 -6.07 -3.16 -24.90
C LEU A 168 -7.41 -3.91 -24.86
N LEU A 169 -8.13 -3.86 -23.74
CA LEU A 169 -9.44 -4.48 -23.59
C LEU A 169 -10.47 -3.78 -24.49
N GLN A 170 -10.43 -2.45 -24.56
CA GLN A 170 -11.26 -1.65 -25.47
C GLN A 170 -10.93 -1.98 -26.93
N GLU A 171 -9.65 -2.03 -27.31
CA GLU A 171 -9.20 -2.42 -28.65
C GLU A 171 -9.68 -3.84 -29.03
N LYS A 172 -9.57 -4.80 -28.10
CA LYS A 172 -10.01 -6.18 -28.32
C LYS A 172 -11.52 -6.29 -28.43
N THR A 173 -12.26 -5.54 -27.63
CA THR A 173 -13.73 -5.51 -27.66
C THR A 173 -14.22 -4.95 -28.99
N GLU A 174 -13.64 -3.85 -29.47
CA GLU A 174 -13.95 -3.26 -30.77
C GLU A 174 -13.64 -4.21 -31.94
N GLN A 175 -12.50 -4.92 -31.89
CA GLN A 175 -12.14 -5.93 -32.90
C GLN A 175 -13.13 -7.11 -32.96
N TYR A 176 -13.63 -7.57 -31.81
CA TYR A 176 -14.57 -8.69 -31.73
C TYR A 176 -15.96 -8.33 -32.26
N HIS A 177 -16.41 -7.09 -32.02
CA HIS A 177 -17.70 -6.61 -32.50
C HIS A 177 -17.69 -6.21 -33.99
N GLN A 178 -16.56 -5.77 -34.55
CA GLN A 178 -16.43 -5.52 -35.99
C GLN A 178 -16.40 -6.78 -36.85
N THR A 179 -15.94 -7.91 -36.31
CA THR A 179 -15.89 -9.20 -37.02
C THR A 179 -17.18 -10.02 -36.93
N SER A 180 -18.13 -9.58 -36.10
CA SER A 180 -19.43 -10.23 -35.88
C SER A 180 -20.61 -9.54 -36.59
N SER A 181 -20.36 -8.53 -37.43
CA SER A 181 -21.34 -7.88 -38.34
C SER A 181 -21.07 -8.22 -39.80
#